data_AF-A0A067LYT1-F1
#
_entry.id   AF-A0A067LYT1-F1
#
_cell.length_a   1.000
_cell.length_b   1.000
_cell.length_c   1.000
_cell.angle_alpha   90.00
_cell.angle_beta   90.00
_cell.angle_gamma   90.00
#
_symmetry.space_group_name_H-M   'P 1'
#
loop_
_entity.id
_entity.type
_entity.pdbx_description
1 polymer ?
#
loop_
_entity_poly.entity_id
_entity_poly.type
_entity_poly.pdbx_seq_one_letter_code
_entity_poly.pdbx_strand_id
1 'polypeptide(L)'
;MPSKPKQSNGREKSNATPKPALSAHDTEELTRAVRKLMVESGEWDKTARAMKRRLDESGWSDEVRGSATDQCRSMKDLHLETLYKSISLQAHNSIPLDVKEETMLRIRAFIEDSLES
;
A
#
# COMPACT_ATOMS: atom_id res chain seq x y z
N MET A 1 50.23 -40.23 18.23
CA MET A 1 50.82 -39.55 17.05
C MET A 1 51.35 -40.63 16.11
N PRO A 2 51.23 -40.57 14.77
CA PRO A 2 51.39 -39.39 13.88
C PRO A 2 50.29 -39.28 12.77
N SER A 3 49.81 -38.08 12.40
CA SER A 3 50.22 -37.18 11.29
C SER A 3 49.32 -37.24 10.03
N LYS A 4 48.64 -36.11 9.73
CA LYS A 4 48.04 -35.74 8.42
C LYS A 4 49.15 -35.38 7.41
N PRO A 5 48.90 -35.37 6.07
CA PRO A 5 48.54 -34.12 5.34
C PRO A 5 47.53 -34.32 4.16
N LYS A 6 46.54 -33.43 3.94
CA LYS A 6 46.44 -32.29 2.98
C LYS A 6 46.51 -32.62 1.47
N GLN A 7 45.41 -32.38 0.72
CA GLN A 7 45.24 -31.29 -0.28
C GLN A 7 43.90 -31.44 -1.04
N SER A 8 43.09 -30.38 -1.08
CA SER A 8 42.87 -29.50 -2.25
C SER A 8 41.83 -30.03 -3.25
N ASN A 9 40.66 -29.40 -3.30
CA ASN A 9 40.29 -28.78 -4.57
C ASN A 9 39.28 -27.65 -4.36
N GLY A 10 39.60 -26.50 -4.95
CA GLY A 10 38.73 -25.35 -5.01
C GLY A 10 37.47 -25.64 -5.82
N ARG A 11 36.37 -25.06 -5.37
CA ARG A 11 35.26 -24.74 -6.25
C ARG A 11 34.78 -23.36 -5.86
N GLU A 12 35.14 -22.41 -6.72
CA GLU A 12 34.62 -21.06 -6.76
C GLU A 12 33.10 -21.11 -6.55
N LYS A 13 32.64 -20.64 -5.39
CA LYS A 13 31.25 -20.21 -5.24
C LYS A 13 31.25 -18.72 -5.49
N SER A 14 31.02 -18.40 -6.75
CA SER A 14 30.35 -17.19 -7.24
C SER A 14 29.87 -16.28 -6.11
N ASN A 15 30.63 -15.23 -5.85
CA ASN A 15 30.21 -14.12 -5.02
C ASN A 15 29.12 -13.36 -5.80
N ALA A 16 27.90 -13.88 -5.80
CA ALA A 16 26.73 -13.09 -6.13
C ALA A 16 26.57 -12.12 -4.96
N THR A 17 27.10 -10.92 -5.13
CA THR A 17 26.79 -9.78 -4.27
C THR A 17 25.26 -9.75 -4.10
N PRO A 18 24.75 -9.83 -2.86
CA PRO A 18 23.35 -9.57 -2.61
C PRO A 18 23.11 -8.12 -3.08
N LYS A 19 22.23 -7.94 -4.05
CA LYS A 19 21.63 -6.64 -4.35
C LYS A 19 21.22 -6.06 -2.98
N PRO A 20 21.72 -4.87 -2.56
CA PRO A 20 21.40 -4.36 -1.24
C PRO A 20 19.88 -4.19 -1.18
N ALA A 21 19.22 -5.05 -0.42
CA ALA A 21 17.82 -4.88 -0.11
C ALA A 21 17.72 -3.62 0.74
N LEU A 22 16.93 -2.64 0.30
CA LEU A 22 16.59 -1.51 1.16
C LEU A 22 16.06 -2.06 2.49
N SER A 23 16.52 -1.50 3.61
CA SER A 23 15.99 -1.89 4.91
C SER A 23 14.54 -1.39 5.04
N ALA A 24 13.76 -2.01 5.94
CA ALA A 24 12.39 -1.58 6.21
C ALA A 24 12.33 -0.09 6.61
N HIS A 25 13.34 0.37 7.35
CA HIS A 25 13.51 1.78 7.71
C HIS A 25 13.64 2.65 6.46
N ASP A 26 14.56 2.31 5.55
CA ASP A 26 14.78 3.09 4.31
C ASP A 26 13.51 3.17 3.44
N THR A 27 12.72 2.09 3.40
CA THR A 27 11.43 2.10 2.68
C THR A 27 10.38 2.99 3.34
N GLU A 28 10.36 3.07 4.66
CA GLU A 28 9.46 3.94 5.41
C GLU A 28 9.84 5.40 5.22
N GLU A 29 11.14 5.72 5.26
CA GLU A 29 11.64 7.08 5.01
C GLU A 29 11.31 7.53 3.59
N LEU A 30 11.51 6.67 2.59
CA LEU A 30 11.16 6.94 1.21
C LEU A 30 9.65 7.17 1.06
N THR A 31 8.83 6.31 1.66
CA THR A 31 7.36 6.45 1.61
C THR A 31 6.91 7.78 2.22
N ARG A 32 7.53 8.19 3.34
CA ARG A 32 7.26 9.47 4.00
C ARG A 32 7.68 10.65 3.13
N ALA A 33 8.85 10.58 2.49
CA ALA A 33 9.34 11.62 1.59
C ALA A 33 8.42 11.79 0.37
N VAL A 34 8.05 10.69 -0.29
CA VAL A 34 7.11 10.71 -1.43
C VAL A 34 5.77 11.30 -1.02
N ARG A 35 5.21 10.87 0.12
CA ARG A 35 3.95 11.41 0.63
C ARG A 35 4.04 12.92 0.86
N LYS A 36 5.12 13.40 1.48
CA LYS A 36 5.33 14.83 1.71
C LYS A 36 5.34 15.59 0.38
N LEU A 37 6.08 15.09 -0.62
CA LEU A 37 6.14 15.71 -1.95
C LEU A 37 4.77 15.77 -2.62
N MET A 38 3.99 14.69 -2.57
CA MET A 38 2.62 14.64 -3.11
C MET A 38 1.69 15.65 -2.43
N VAL A 39 1.84 15.85 -1.12
CA VAL A 39 1.05 16.82 -0.37
C VAL A 39 1.45 18.25 -0.74
N GLU A 40 2.75 18.54 -0.78
CA GLU A 40 3.27 19.87 -1.12
C GLU A 40 2.96 20.30 -2.57
N SER A 41 2.96 19.35 -3.51
CA SER A 41 2.57 19.59 -4.91
C SER A 41 1.04 19.65 -5.12
N GLY A 42 0.25 19.25 -4.12
CA GLY A 42 -1.20 19.11 -4.22
C GLY A 42 -1.68 17.88 -5.03
N GLU A 43 -0.75 17.02 -5.49
CA GLU A 43 -1.08 15.78 -6.20
C GLU A 43 -1.75 14.75 -5.30
N TRP A 44 -1.48 14.79 -4.00
CA TRP A 44 -2.21 13.99 -3.01
C TRP A 44 -3.71 14.28 -3.06
N ASP A 45 -4.10 15.55 -2.95
CA ASP A 45 -5.51 15.95 -2.95
C ASP A 45 -6.17 15.70 -4.32
N LYS A 46 -5.45 15.91 -5.42
CA LYS A 46 -5.96 15.59 -6.77
C LYS A 46 -6.22 14.10 -6.93
N THR A 47 -5.29 13.25 -6.50
CA THR A 47 -5.41 11.78 -6.55
C THR A 47 -6.54 11.31 -5.65
N ALA A 48 -6.62 11.82 -4.41
CA ALA A 48 -7.70 11.47 -3.48
C ALA A 48 -9.08 11.87 -4.02
N ARG A 49 -9.22 13.06 -4.62
CA ARG A 49 -10.48 13.48 -5.28
C ARG A 49 -10.85 12.60 -6.46
N ALA A 50 -9.88 12.22 -7.29
CA ALA A 50 -10.12 11.33 -8.43
C ALA A 50 -10.58 9.94 -7.97
N MET A 51 -9.90 9.36 -6.98
CA MET A 51 -10.29 8.09 -6.35
C MET A 51 -11.69 8.18 -5.76
N LYS A 52 -11.99 9.22 -4.97
CA LYS A 52 -13.32 9.43 -4.41
C LYS A 52 -14.40 9.49 -5.48
N ARG A 53 -14.17 10.25 -6.56
CA ARG A 53 -15.13 10.35 -7.67
C ARG A 53 -15.40 8.99 -8.30
N ARG A 54 -14.36 8.19 -8.53
CA ARG A 54 -14.49 6.83 -9.09
C ARG A 54 -15.23 5.87 -8.17
N LEU A 55 -15.04 5.99 -6.85
CA LEU A 55 -15.80 5.23 -5.86
C LEU A 55 -17.27 5.64 -5.78
N ASP A 56 -17.56 6.93 -5.97
CA ASP A 56 -18.93 7.44 -6.06
C ASP A 56 -19.60 6.94 -7.37
N GLU A 57 -18.91 7.06 -8.51
CA GLU A 57 -19.38 6.61 -9.83
C GLU A 57 -19.62 5.09 -9.92
N SER A 58 -18.85 4.28 -9.18
CA SER A 58 -19.05 2.82 -9.14
C SER A 58 -20.18 2.38 -8.21
N GLY A 59 -20.78 3.31 -7.46
CA GLY A 59 -21.79 3.01 -6.44
C GLY A 59 -21.22 2.47 -5.12
N TRP A 60 -19.89 2.31 -5.02
CA TRP A 60 -19.24 1.77 -3.82
C TRP A 60 -19.52 2.60 -2.56
N SER A 61 -19.48 3.94 -2.69
CA SER A 61 -19.75 4.83 -1.55
C SER A 61 -21.15 4.64 -0.97
N ASP A 62 -22.14 4.38 -1.83
CA ASP A 62 -23.52 4.17 -1.42
C ASP A 62 -23.73 2.76 -0.85
N GLU A 63 -23.06 1.74 -1.41
CA GLU A 63 -23.06 0.37 -0.86
C GLU A 63 -22.49 0.33 0.57
N VAL A 64 -21.34 0.96 0.79
CA VAL A 64 -20.71 1.05 2.13
C VAL A 64 -21.62 1.78 3.12
N ARG A 65 -22.26 2.88 2.68
CA ARG A 65 -23.22 3.62 3.50
C ARG A 65 -24.47 2.78 3.82
N GLY A 66 -24.98 2.03 2.84
CA GLY A 66 -26.10 1.10 3.01
C GLY A 66 -25.78 0.05 4.07
N SER A 67 -24.65 -0.64 3.92
CA SER A 67 -24.16 -1.62 4.90
C SER A 67 -24.01 -1.03 6.31
N ALA A 68 -23.44 0.17 6.43
CA ALA A 68 -23.31 0.85 7.72
C ALA A 68 -24.67 1.15 8.36
N THR A 69 -25.65 1.56 7.54
CA THR A 69 -27.01 1.85 7.99
C THR A 69 -27.72 0.58 8.46
N ASP A 70 -27.60 -0.51 7.72
CA ASP A 70 -28.24 -1.78 8.06
C ASP A 70 -27.62 -2.42 9.30
N GLN A 71 -26.28 -2.36 9.43
CA GLN A 71 -25.59 -2.78 10.65
C GLN A 71 -26.02 -1.95 11.85
N CYS A 72 -26.08 -0.62 11.71
CA CYS A 72 -26.56 0.28 12.77
C CYS A 72 -27.99 -0.09 13.22
N ARG A 73 -28.90 -0.38 12.29
CA ARG A 73 -30.28 -0.80 12.60
C ARG A 73 -30.36 -2.15 13.30
N SER A 74 -29.42 -3.05 13.01
CA SER A 74 -29.34 -4.38 13.64
C SER A 74 -28.70 -4.36 15.03
N MET A 75 -27.98 -3.28 15.38
CA MET A 75 -27.32 -3.14 16.67
C MET A 75 -28.33 -2.81 17.76
N LYS A 76 -28.35 -3.64 18.81
CA LYS A 76 -29.18 -3.41 20.00
C LYS A 76 -28.77 -2.12 20.74
N ASP A 77 -27.47 -1.90 20.85
CA ASP A 77 -26.86 -0.71 21.42
C ASP A 77 -25.85 -0.13 20.42
N LEU A 78 -25.98 1.16 20.10
CA LEU A 78 -25.13 1.80 19.09
C LEU A 78 -23.71 2.01 19.64
N HIS A 79 -22.74 1.31 19.05
CA HIS A 79 -21.32 1.48 19.37
C HIS A 79 -20.50 1.82 18.13
N LEU A 80 -20.10 3.09 18.03
CA LEU A 80 -19.42 3.63 16.85
C LEU A 80 -18.12 2.89 16.53
N GLU A 81 -17.32 2.52 17.53
CA GLU A 81 -16.02 1.88 17.31
C GLU A 81 -16.18 0.49 16.67
N THR A 82 -17.14 -0.31 17.15
CA THR A 82 -17.44 -1.63 16.59
C THR A 82 -18.01 -1.50 15.18
N LEU A 83 -18.92 -0.55 14.95
CA LEU A 83 -19.46 -0.27 13.62
C LEU A 83 -18.35 0.13 12.65
N TYR A 84 -17.48 1.06 13.05
CA TYR A 84 -16.37 1.54 12.24
C TYR A 84 -15.40 0.43 11.88
N LYS A 85 -15.00 -0.41 12.85
CA LYS A 85 -14.09 -1.54 12.60
C LYS A 85 -14.68 -2.54 11.60
N SER A 86 -15.95 -2.90 11.78
CA SER A 86 -16.67 -3.82 10.88
C SER A 86 -16.76 -3.24 9.46
N ILE A 87 -17.25 -2.01 9.34
CA ILE A 87 -17.44 -1.34 8.05
C ILE A 87 -16.11 -1.06 7.35
N SER A 88 -15.07 -0.65 8.08
CA SER A 88 -13.75 -0.37 7.49
C SER A 88 -13.16 -1.61 6.83
N LEU A 89 -13.27 -2.78 7.48
CA LEU A 89 -12.79 -4.03 6.92
C LEU A 89 -13.56 -4.42 5.66
N GLN A 90 -14.89 -4.34 5.71
CA GLN A 90 -15.76 -4.64 4.56
C GLN A 90 -15.46 -3.67 3.40
N ALA A 91 -15.43 -2.37 3.67
CA ALA A 91 -15.16 -1.32 2.70
C ALA A 91 -13.81 -1.57 2.00
N HIS A 92 -12.73 -1.82 2.75
CA HIS A 92 -11.41 -2.07 2.18
C HIS A 92 -11.37 -3.28 1.22
N ASN A 93 -12.11 -4.34 1.57
CA ASN A 93 -12.20 -5.55 0.77
C ASN A 93 -13.10 -5.38 -0.47
N SER A 94 -14.09 -4.49 -0.42
CA SER A 94 -15.03 -4.27 -1.53
C SER A 94 -14.61 -3.16 -2.51
N ILE A 95 -13.48 -2.46 -2.27
CA ILE A 95 -12.99 -1.44 -3.21
C ILE A 95 -12.78 -2.09 -4.60
N PRO A 96 -13.41 -1.57 -5.68
CA PRO A 96 -13.25 -2.10 -7.03
C PRO A 96 -11.80 -2.12 -7.51
N LEU A 97 -11.42 -3.18 -8.23
CA LEU A 97 -10.04 -3.39 -8.67
C LEU A 97 -9.58 -2.29 -9.64
N ASP A 98 -10.43 -1.89 -10.58
CA ASP A 98 -10.15 -0.84 -11.56
C ASP A 98 -9.84 0.51 -10.87
N VAL A 99 -10.54 0.83 -9.79
CA VAL A 99 -10.29 2.05 -8.99
C VAL A 99 -8.96 1.98 -8.27
N LYS A 100 -8.59 0.81 -7.71
CA LYS A 100 -7.25 0.60 -7.11
C LYS A 100 -6.17 0.77 -8.15
N GLU A 101 -6.32 0.13 -9.30
CA GLU A 101 -5.34 0.18 -10.40
C GLU A 101 -5.17 1.60 -10.93
N GLU A 102 -6.27 2.32 -11.21
CA GLU A 102 -6.20 3.72 -11.64
C GLU A 102 -5.49 4.60 -10.61
N THR A 103 -5.82 4.44 -9.33
CA THR A 103 -5.20 5.22 -8.25
C THR A 103 -3.70 4.90 -8.13
N MET A 104 -3.31 3.62 -8.22
CA MET A 104 -1.91 3.21 -8.20
C MET A 104 -1.14 3.77 -9.42
N LEU A 105 -1.74 3.78 -10.60
CA LEU A 105 -1.13 4.34 -11.80
C LEU A 105 -0.85 5.84 -11.64
N ARG A 106 -1.78 6.59 -11.07
CA ARG A 106 -1.58 8.03 -10.77
C ARG A 106 -0.42 8.26 -9.80
N ILE A 107 -0.35 7.45 -8.73
CA ILE A 107 0.75 7.54 -7.76
C ILE A 107 2.10 7.21 -8.43
N ARG A 108 2.16 6.16 -9.25
CA ARG A 108 3.38 5.78 -9.98
C ARG A 108 3.83 6.87 -10.95
N ALA A 109 2.91 7.41 -11.75
CA ALA A 109 3.20 8.48 -12.68
C ALA A 109 3.75 9.73 -11.98
N PHE A 110 3.21 10.09 -10.81
CA PHE A 110 3.77 11.18 -10.01
C PHE A 110 5.20 10.90 -9.53
N ILE A 111 5.46 9.69 -9.04
CA ILE A 111 6.79 9.31 -8.57
C ILE A 111 7.79 9.35 -9.72
N GLU A 112 7.42 8.84 -10.90
CA GLU A 112 8.26 8.86 -12.10
C GLU A 112 8.59 10.29 -12.54
N ASP A 113 7.58 11.16 -12.65
CA ASP A 113 7.74 12.58 -13.02
C ASP A 113 8.61 13.36 -12.00
N SER A 114 8.44 13.05 -10.71
CA SER A 114 9.23 13.66 -9.63
C SER A 114 10.70 13.24 -9.61
N LEU A 115 11.07 12.15 -10.29
CA LEU A 115 12.46 11.68 -10.39
C LEU A 115 13.19 12.22 -11.63
N GLU A 116 12.45 12.64 -12.65
CA GLU A 116 12.99 13.22 -13.90
C GLU A 116 13.17 14.75 -13.82
N SER A 117 12.53 15.39 -12.82
CA SER A 117 12.58 16.83 -12.55
C SER A 117 13.73 17.23 -11.60
#